data_AF-A0A523TUU5-F1
#
_entry.id   AF-A0A523TUU5-F1
#
_cell.length_a   1.000
_cell.length_b   1.000
_cell.length_c   1.000
_cell.angle_alpha   90.00
_cell.angle_beta   90.00
_cell.angle_gamma   90.00
#
_symmetry.space_group_name_H-M   'P 1'
#
loop_
_entity.id
_entity.type
_entity.pdbx_description
1 polymer ?
#
loop_
_entity_poly.entity_id
_entity_poly.type
_entity_poly.pdbx_seq_one_letter_code
_entity_poly.pdbx_strand_id
1 'polypeptide(L)'
;MIQKRTIMRIVFTVEVLLFSWFYYYGMCGMREIYQLQAENKLFEQQIVVAHHEIGMKEEELHAWGSDPFYKEKLAREQLHMAKEGEEIYLVSR
;
A
#
# COMPACT_ATOMS: atom_id res chain seq x y z
N MET A 1 44.95 37.99 28.04
CA MET A 1 43.73 37.56 28.77
C MET A 1 42.60 37.44 27.77
N ILE A 2 42.14 36.21 27.50
CA ILE A 2 41.00 35.98 26.60
C ILE A 2 39.77 36.63 27.24
N GLN A 3 39.16 37.59 26.55
CA GLN A 3 38.00 38.31 27.08
C GLN A 3 36.82 37.35 27.23
N LYS A 4 36.14 37.40 28.39
CA LYS A 4 34.96 36.56 28.69
C LYS A 4 33.88 36.61 27.59
N ARG A 5 33.80 37.74 26.87
CA ARG A 5 32.89 37.97 25.75
C ARG A 5 33.17 37.05 24.54
N THR A 6 34.42 36.73 24.27
CA THR A 6 34.81 35.83 23.15
C THR A 6 34.47 34.37 23.49
N ILE A 7 34.69 33.98 24.74
CA ILE A 7 34.35 32.62 25.23
C ILE A 7 32.84 32.40 25.17
N MET A 8 32.03 33.34 25.66
CA MET A 8 30.56 33.24 25.57
C MET A 8 30.08 33.11 24.13
N ARG A 9 30.64 33.90 23.20
CA ARG A 9 30.27 33.79 21.78
C ARG A 9 30.58 32.42 21.24
N ILE A 10 31.77 31.88 21.49
CA ILE A 10 32.17 30.55 21.00
C ILE A 10 31.24 29.46 21.55
N VAL A 11 30.95 29.48 22.85
CA VAL A 11 30.03 28.51 23.46
C VAL A 11 28.65 28.57 22.80
N PHE A 12 28.12 29.78 22.61
CA PHE A 12 26.82 29.97 21.96
C PHE A 12 26.82 29.49 20.51
N THR A 13 27.89 29.75 19.75
CA THR A 13 28.00 29.26 18.37
C THR A 13 28.05 27.74 18.32
N VAL A 14 28.81 27.11 19.23
CA VAL A 14 28.91 25.65 19.32
C VAL A 14 27.57 25.04 19.70
N GLU A 15 26.85 25.63 20.64
CA GLU A 15 25.53 25.17 21.08
C GLU A 15 24.52 25.23 19.93
N VAL A 16 24.46 26.35 19.20
CA VAL A 16 23.58 26.49 18.01
C VAL A 16 23.94 25.48 16.92
N LEU A 17 25.23 25.21 16.70
CA LEU A 17 25.68 24.22 15.72
C LEU A 17 25.30 22.80 16.13
N LEU A 18 25.48 22.44 17.40
CA LEU A 18 25.06 21.14 17.94
C LEU A 18 23.54 20.97 17.88
N PHE A 19 22.79 22.01 18.22
CA PHE A 19 21.33 22.00 18.16
C PHE A 19 20.83 21.84 16.72
N SER A 20 21.44 22.57 15.79
CA SER A 20 21.12 22.45 14.36
C SER A 20 21.44 21.06 13.85
N TRP A 21 22.63 20.53 14.17
CA TRP A 21 23.03 19.18 13.78
C TRP A 21 22.06 18.13 14.32
N PHE A 22 21.70 18.21 15.60
CA PHE A 22 20.73 17.28 16.22
C PHE A 22 19.32 17.44 15.65
N TYR A 23 18.92 18.65 15.26
CA TYR A 23 17.63 18.89 14.64
C TYR A 23 17.52 18.28 13.22
N TYR A 24 18.60 18.38 12.42
CA TYR A 24 18.64 17.85 11.06
C TYR A 24 18.94 16.34 10.99
N TYR A 25 19.86 15.85 11.84
CA TYR A 25 20.34 14.45 11.82
C TYR A 25 19.86 13.61 13.01
N GLY A 26 19.05 14.16 13.91
CA GLY A 26 18.51 13.42 15.03
C GLY A 26 17.57 12.30 14.57
N MET A 27 17.56 11.21 15.35
CA MET A 27 16.75 10.00 15.15
C MET A 27 15.22 10.23 15.22
N CYS A 28 14.79 11.45 15.53
CA CYS A 28 13.40 11.90 15.45
C CYS A 28 13.27 13.20 14.62
N GLY A 29 14.22 13.44 13.72
CA GLY A 29 14.29 14.65 12.92
C GLY A 29 13.14 14.76 11.93
N MET A 30 12.93 15.96 11.39
CA MET A 30 11.88 16.26 10.39
C MET A 30 11.87 15.29 9.20
N ARG A 31 13.05 14.76 8.83
CA ARG A 31 13.18 13.79 7.73
C ARG A 31 12.47 12.48 8.03
N GLU A 32 12.59 11.98 9.24
CA GLU A 32 11.99 10.71 9.66
C GLU A 32 10.48 10.83 9.78
N ILE A 33 10.00 11.96 10.32
CA ILE A 33 8.56 12.28 10.34
C ILE A 33 7.99 12.32 8.92
N TYR A 34 8.70 12.93 7.97
CA TYR A 34 8.24 12.99 6.58
C TYR A 34 8.21 11.61 5.92
N GLN A 35 9.21 10.77 6.18
CA GLN A 35 9.25 9.39 5.68
C GLN A 35 8.11 8.55 6.28
N LEU A 36 7.90 8.61 7.60
CA LEU A 36 6.81 7.93 8.29
C LEU A 36 5.43 8.38 7.81
N GLN A 37 5.26 9.67 7.50
CA GLN A 37 4.01 10.17 6.91
C GLN A 37 3.79 9.65 5.48
N ALA A 38 4.85 9.56 4.67
CA ALA A 38 4.76 9.01 3.33
C ALA A 38 4.42 7.51 3.37
N GLU A 39 5.04 6.75 4.26
CA GLU A 39 4.75 5.33 4.48
C GLU A 39 3.32 5.12 4.97
N ASN A 40 2.84 5.90 5.95
CA ASN A 40 1.45 5.81 6.40
C ASN A 40 0.45 6.04 5.26
N LYS A 41 0.68 7.05 4.40
CA LYS A 41 -0.18 7.29 3.23
C LYS A 41 -0.16 6.12 2.25
N LEU A 42 1.00 5.51 2.03
CA LEU A 42 1.14 4.35 1.16
C LEU A 42 0.35 3.15 1.71
N PHE A 43 0.44 2.89 3.02
CA PHE A 43 -0.32 1.81 3.65
C PHE A 43 -1.82 2.06 3.63
N GLU A 44 -2.25 3.30 3.87
CA GLU A 44 -3.66 3.67 3.78
C GLU A 44 -4.23 3.44 2.38
N GLN A 45 -3.48 3.81 1.33
CA GLN A 45 -3.85 3.52 -0.05
C GLN A 45 -3.95 2.01 -0.33
N GLN A 46 -3.00 1.22 0.17
CA GLN A 46 -3.05 -0.24 0.03
C GLN A 46 -4.27 -0.86 0.72
N ILE A 47 -4.65 -0.35 1.89
CA ILE A 47 -5.85 -0.80 2.61
C ILE A 47 -7.11 -0.51 1.79
N VAL A 48 -7.21 0.69 1.21
CA VAL A 48 -8.35 1.07 0.36
C VAL A 48 -8.45 0.18 -0.87
N VAL A 49 -7.33 -0.08 -1.55
CA VAL A 49 -7.30 -0.98 -2.71
C VAL A 49 -7.70 -2.40 -2.31
N ALA A 50 -7.15 -2.93 -1.22
CA ALA A 50 -7.49 -4.26 -0.73
C ALA A 50 -8.97 -4.39 -0.36
N HIS A 51 -9.55 -3.37 0.29
CA HIS A 51 -11.00 -3.35 0.59
C HIS A 51 -11.84 -3.32 -0.68
N HIS A 52 -11.43 -2.55 -1.69
CA HIS A 52 -12.12 -2.52 -2.97
C HIS A 52 -12.06 -3.88 -3.67
N GLU A 53 -10.90 -4.55 -3.68
CA GLU A 53 -10.76 -5.89 -4.25
C GLU A 53 -11.62 -6.93 -3.54
N ILE A 54 -11.70 -6.86 -2.20
CA ILE A 54 -12.59 -7.73 -1.41
C ILE A 54 -14.04 -7.48 -1.82
N GLY A 55 -14.48 -6.21 -1.88
CA GLY A 55 -15.84 -5.87 -2.28
C GLY A 55 -16.20 -6.39 -3.67
N MET A 56 -15.30 -6.23 -4.65
CA MET A 56 -15.51 -6.77 -6.00
C MET A 56 -15.63 -8.29 -6.01
N LYS A 57 -14.79 -8.99 -5.24
CA LYS A 57 -14.85 -10.46 -5.15
C LYS A 57 -16.10 -10.95 -4.42
N GLU A 58 -16.56 -10.22 -3.40
CA GLU A 58 -17.82 -10.51 -2.72
C GLU A 58 -19.02 -10.30 -3.64
N GLU A 59 -19.02 -9.24 -4.45
CA GLU A 59 -20.05 -9.00 -5.47
C GLU A 59 -20.04 -10.09 -6.54
N GLU A 60 -18.84 -10.51 -6.99
CA GLU A 60 -18.69 -11.64 -7.90
C GLU A 60 -19.23 -12.94 -7.27
N LEU A 61 -18.85 -13.27 -6.04
CA LEU A 61 -19.36 -14.44 -5.32
C LEU A 61 -20.88 -14.40 -5.15
N HIS A 62 -21.44 -13.23 -4.87
CA HIS A 62 -22.88 -13.04 -4.77
C HIS A 62 -23.57 -13.25 -6.13
N ALA A 63 -23.01 -12.71 -7.22
CA ALA A 63 -23.51 -12.95 -8.57
C ALA A 63 -23.47 -14.44 -8.94
N TRP A 64 -22.39 -15.15 -8.57
CA TRP A 64 -22.26 -16.60 -8.76
C TRP A 64 -23.26 -17.42 -7.93
N GLY A 65 -23.60 -16.95 -6.72
CA GLY A 65 -24.51 -17.64 -5.80
C GLY A 65 -26.00 -17.37 -6.07
N SER A 66 -26.34 -16.21 -6.65
CA SER A 66 -27.73 -15.77 -6.82
C SER A 66 -28.35 -16.16 -8.17
N ASP A 67 -27.56 -16.46 -9.19
CA ASP A 67 -28.08 -16.80 -10.53
C ASP A 67 -27.48 -18.12 -11.08
N PRO A 68 -28.24 -19.24 -11.01
CA PRO A 68 -27.84 -20.52 -11.60
C PRO A 68 -27.57 -20.46 -13.10
N PHE A 69 -28.23 -19.54 -13.82
CA PHE A 69 -28.07 -19.38 -15.26
C PHE A 69 -26.74 -18.70 -15.60
N TYR A 70 -26.30 -17.76 -14.76
CA TYR A 70 -25.01 -17.09 -14.90
C TYR A 70 -23.85 -18.08 -14.71
N LYS A 71 -23.97 -19.00 -13.75
CA LYS A 71 -23.00 -20.07 -13.51
C LYS A 71 -22.86 -21.04 -14.69
N GLU A 72 -23.98 -21.45 -15.29
CA GLU A 72 -23.98 -22.34 -16.46
C GLU A 72 -23.42 -21.64 -17.72
N LYS A 73 -23.74 -20.36 -17.90
CA LYS A 73 -23.21 -19.55 -19.01
C LYS A 73 -21.69 -19.39 -18.93
N LEU A 74 -21.15 -19.03 -17.76
CA LEU A 74 -19.72 -18.88 -17.57
C LEU A 74 -18.96 -20.19 -17.74
N ALA A 75 -19.50 -21.29 -17.20
CA ALA A 75 -18.90 -22.63 -17.34
C ALA A 75 -18.80 -23.08 -18.81
N ARG A 76 -19.83 -22.77 -19.63
CA ARG A 76 -19.82 -23.10 -21.06
C ARG A 76 -18.96 -22.15 -21.90
N GLU A 77 -19.06 -20.85 -21.65
CA GLU A 77 -18.44 -19.83 -22.51
C GLU A 77 -16.95 -19.61 -22.18
N GLN A 78 -16.57 -19.63 -20.89
CA GLN A 78 -15.20 -19.34 -20.48
C GLN A 78 -14.39 -20.57 -20.12
N LEU A 79 -15.02 -21.61 -19.56
CA LEU A 79 -14.34 -22.82 -19.13
C LEU A 79 -14.50 -23.99 -20.10
N HIS A 80 -15.27 -23.81 -21.19
CA HIS A 80 -15.59 -24.84 -22.17
C HIS A 80 -16.07 -26.16 -21.55
N MET A 81 -16.71 -26.10 -20.39
CA MET A 81 -17.20 -27.28 -19.69
C MET A 81 -18.54 -27.71 -20.30
N ALA A 82 -18.63 -28.99 -20.66
CA ALA A 82 -19.90 -29.61 -21.05
C ALA A 82 -20.74 -29.96 -19.83
N LYS A 83 -22.06 -30.03 -20.03
CA LYS A 83 -22.98 -30.51 -19.00
C LYS A 83 -22.74 -32.00 -18.76
N GLU A 84 -23.00 -32.46 -17.54
CA GLU A 84 -22.92 -33.89 -17.21
C GLU A 84 -23.88 -34.69 -18.13
N GLY A 85 -23.31 -35.53 -19.00
CA GLY A 85 -24.04 -36.29 -20.02
C GLY A 85 -23.96 -35.78 -21.47
N GLU A 86 -23.26 -34.66 -21.73
CA GLU A 86 -22.97 -34.20 -23.10
C GLU A 86 -21.60 -34.70 -23.59
N GLU A 87 -21.54 -35.30 -24.78
CA GLU A 87 -20.29 -35.67 -25.46
C GLU A 87 -19.76 -34.49 -26.30
N ILE A 88 -18.56 -34.01 -25.97
CA ILE A 88 -17.87 -32.97 -26.74
C ILE A 88 -17.10 -33.63 -27.90
N TYR A 89 -17.53 -33.38 -29.13
CA TYR A 89 -16.78 -33.77 -30.33
C TYR A 89 -15.68 -32.75 -30.62
N LEU A 90 -14.45 -33.03 -30.18
CA LEU A 90 -13.26 -32.29 -30.60
C LEU A 90 -12.91 -32.69 -32.04
N VAL A 91 -13.18 -31.80 -33.01
CA VAL A 91 -12.73 -31.99 -34.39
C VAL A 91 -11.22 -31.70 -34.45
N SER A 92 -10.43 -32.77 -34.34
CA SER A 92 -9.00 -32.76 -34.61
C SER A 92 -8.76 -32.59 -36.11
N ARG A 93 -7.99 -31.58 -36.51
CA ARG A 93 -7.50 -31.41 -37.87
C ARG A 93 -6.19 -32.17 -38.06
#